data_AF-A0A067LRA5-F1
#
_entry.id   AF-A0A067LRA5-F1
#
_cell.length_a   1.000
_cell.length_b   1.000
_cell.length_c   1.000
_cell.angle_alpha   90.00
_cell.angle_beta   90.00
_cell.angle_gamma   90.00
#
_symmetry.space_group_name_H-M   'P 1'
#
loop_
_entity.id
_entity.type
_entity.pdbx_description
1 polymer ?
#
loop_
_entity_poly.entity_id
_entity_poly.type
_entity_poly.pdbx_seq_one_letter_code
_entity_poly.pdbx_strand_id
1 'polypeptide(L)'
;MHAKVCARNNGSMGMPEQRPAPSAFEAAVEQGKKRKVVQLSKGSAYVLLMRRALGTYANVCIVCHLAGVASQMHPSFVCPSWPSSFNYTNLMHWRLKITYSPYHNKICFKCHVPQSHDALHPTFAKGISSCEFPNLIGPLAFLLYDSAVWRGKAEQHFGLQWETLTIFINWIKDRPVQGHESNITALFLWYYGETNPSQ
;
A
#
# COMPACT_ATOMS: atom_id res chain seq x y z
N MET A 1 -73.08 -18.90 29.26
CA MET A 1 -71.77 -18.25 29.49
C MET A 1 -70.76 -19.33 29.83
N HIS A 2 -69.64 -19.35 29.11
CA HIS A 2 -68.58 -20.35 29.13
C HIS A 2 -67.59 -20.14 30.29
N ALA A 3 -67.07 -21.22 30.89
CA ALA A 3 -65.66 -21.39 31.31
C ALA A 3 -65.46 -22.83 31.84
N LYS A 4 -64.88 -23.75 31.06
CA LYS A 4 -63.45 -24.06 30.85
C LYS A 4 -62.75 -24.76 32.02
N VAL A 5 -62.63 -26.07 31.85
CA VAL A 5 -61.71 -27.01 32.52
C VAL A 5 -60.26 -26.60 32.26
N CYS A 6 -59.47 -26.43 33.32
CA CYS A 6 -58.01 -26.31 33.22
C CYS A 6 -57.37 -27.71 33.38
N ALA A 7 -56.92 -28.28 32.26
CA ALA A 7 -56.07 -29.45 32.25
C ALA A 7 -54.60 -29.03 32.49
N ARG A 8 -53.91 -29.83 33.30
CA ARG A 8 -52.47 -29.76 33.60
C ARG A 8 -51.64 -29.94 32.32
N ASN A 9 -50.62 -29.10 32.12
CA ASN A 9 -49.55 -29.36 31.17
C ASN A 9 -48.21 -29.33 31.93
N ASN A 10 -47.64 -30.51 32.19
CA ASN A 10 -46.27 -30.68 32.68
C ASN A 10 -45.33 -30.60 31.46
N GLY A 11 -44.71 -29.44 31.26
CA GLY A 11 -43.58 -29.30 30.34
C GLY A 11 -42.32 -29.90 30.97
N SER A 12 -41.78 -30.96 30.37
CA SER A 12 -40.46 -31.48 30.68
C SER A 12 -39.39 -30.47 30.24
N MET A 13 -38.56 -30.00 31.17
CA MET A 13 -37.34 -29.25 30.85
C MET A 13 -36.31 -30.21 30.28
N GLY A 14 -35.99 -30.08 28.99
CA GLY A 14 -34.82 -30.71 28.39
C GLY A 14 -33.54 -30.05 28.90
N MET A 15 -32.58 -30.86 29.36
CA MET A 15 -31.24 -30.43 29.76
C MET A 15 -30.46 -29.87 28.54
N PRO A 16 -29.51 -28.93 28.74
CA PRO A 16 -28.69 -28.40 27.66
C PRO A 16 -27.69 -29.46 27.20
N GLU A 17 -27.87 -29.94 25.98
CA GLU A 17 -26.96 -30.87 25.31
C GLU A 17 -25.61 -30.18 25.07
N GLN A 18 -24.56 -30.67 25.75
CA GLN A 18 -23.19 -30.19 25.57
C GLN A 18 -22.72 -30.55 24.16
N ARG A 19 -22.40 -29.53 23.35
CA ARG A 19 -21.89 -29.73 21.99
C ARG A 19 -20.61 -30.58 22.04
N PRO A 20 -20.49 -31.63 21.21
CA PRO A 20 -19.28 -32.44 21.15
C PRO A 20 -18.07 -31.57 20.78
N ALA A 21 -16.90 -31.94 21.32
CA ALA A 21 -15.65 -31.27 20.99
C ALA A 21 -15.40 -31.32 19.47
N PRO A 22 -15.00 -30.21 18.84
CA PRO A 22 -14.84 -30.16 17.40
C PRO A 22 -13.79 -31.17 16.94
N SER A 23 -14.12 -31.91 15.89
CA SER A 23 -13.21 -32.84 15.24
C SER A 23 -11.93 -32.14 14.77
N ALA A 24 -10.84 -32.89 14.59
CA ALA A 24 -9.58 -32.34 14.06
C ALA A 24 -9.77 -31.62 12.72
N PHE A 25 -10.73 -32.07 11.90
CA PHE A 25 -11.11 -31.42 10.66
C PHE A 25 -11.81 -30.06 10.89
N GLU A 26 -12.79 -29.99 11.80
CA GLU A 26 -13.46 -28.73 12.16
C GLU A 26 -12.50 -27.72 12.78
N ALA A 27 -11.57 -28.18 13.62
CA ALA A 27 -10.52 -27.34 14.18
C ALA A 27 -9.60 -26.77 13.07
N ALA A 28 -9.22 -27.57 12.08
CA ALA A 28 -8.44 -27.13 10.93
C ALA A 28 -9.20 -26.12 10.06
N VAL A 29 -10.50 -26.35 9.83
CA VAL A 29 -11.39 -25.43 9.11
C VAL A 29 -11.51 -24.08 9.83
N GLU A 30 -11.74 -24.08 11.14
CA GLU A 30 -11.80 -22.86 11.94
C GLU A 30 -10.47 -22.12 11.98
N GLN A 31 -9.34 -22.84 12.06
CA GLN A 31 -8.02 -22.23 11.96
C GLN A 31 -7.80 -21.60 10.58
N GLY A 32 -8.25 -22.26 9.50
CA GLY A 32 -8.22 -21.71 8.15
C GLY A 32 -9.04 -20.43 8.01
N LYS A 33 -10.28 -20.41 8.54
CA LYS A 33 -11.14 -19.21 8.57
C LYS A 33 -10.47 -18.06 9.32
N LYS A 34 -9.91 -18.32 10.50
CA LYS A 34 -9.19 -17.31 11.30
C LYS A 34 -8.01 -16.74 10.52
N ARG A 35 -7.19 -17.57 9.88
CA ARG A 35 -6.08 -17.11 9.02
C ARG A 35 -6.56 -16.22 7.89
N LYS A 36 -7.66 -16.61 7.22
CA LYS A 36 -8.27 -15.81 6.13
C LYS A 36 -8.75 -14.45 6.63
N VAL A 37 -9.44 -14.39 7.77
CA VAL A 37 -9.91 -13.14 8.36
C VAL A 37 -8.74 -12.22 8.71
N VAL A 38 -7.69 -12.76 9.34
CA VAL A 38 -6.46 -11.99 9.65
C VAL A 38 -5.76 -11.49 8.38
N GLN A 39 -5.73 -12.30 7.32
CA GLN A 39 -5.14 -11.88 6.05
C GLN A 39 -5.94 -10.76 5.38
N LEU A 40 -7.27 -10.86 5.39
CA LEU A 40 -8.16 -9.81 4.88
C LEU A 40 -8.05 -8.52 5.68
N SER A 41 -7.95 -8.61 7.01
CA SER A 41 -7.80 -7.43 7.87
C SER A 41 -6.46 -6.73 7.65
N LYS A 42 -5.36 -7.49 7.52
CA LYS A 42 -4.03 -6.94 7.19
C LYS A 42 -4.02 -6.28 5.81
N GLY A 43 -4.62 -6.93 4.81
CA GLY A 43 -4.78 -6.35 3.47
C GLY A 43 -5.59 -5.05 3.51
N SER A 44 -6.66 -5.01 4.30
CA SER A 44 -7.49 -3.81 4.48
C SER A 44 -6.71 -2.66 5.13
N ALA A 45 -5.91 -2.92 6.17
CA ALA A 45 -5.09 -1.90 6.83
C ALA A 45 -4.04 -1.30 5.88
N TYR A 46 -3.36 -2.15 5.09
CA TYR A 46 -2.40 -1.70 4.08
C TYR A 46 -3.06 -0.79 3.03
N VAL A 47 -4.22 -1.21 2.50
CA VAL A 47 -4.97 -0.41 1.51
C VAL A 47 -5.39 0.93 2.11
N LEU A 48 -5.87 0.97 3.35
CA LEU A 48 -6.27 2.22 4.00
C LEU A 48 -5.09 3.17 4.19
N LEU A 49 -3.95 2.67 4.65
CA LEU A 49 -2.72 3.46 4.80
C LEU A 49 -2.27 4.02 3.45
N MET A 50 -2.23 3.18 2.42
CA MET A 50 -1.83 3.59 1.08
C MET A 50 -2.80 4.63 0.49
N ARG A 51 -4.12 4.47 0.65
CA ARG A 51 -5.11 5.48 0.22
C ARG A 51 -4.89 6.81 0.92
N ARG A 52 -4.63 6.79 2.23
CA ARG A 52 -4.36 8.01 3.01
C ARG A 52 -3.11 8.71 2.48
N ALA A 53 -2.00 7.97 2.35
CA ALA A 53 -0.74 8.51 1.84
C ALA A 53 -0.88 9.08 0.42
N LEU A 54 -1.55 8.35 -0.49
CA LEU A 54 -1.84 8.84 -1.84
C LEU A 54 -2.69 10.12 -1.81
N GLY A 55 -3.75 10.14 -0.99
CA GLY A 55 -4.64 11.29 -0.83
C GLY A 55 -3.93 12.53 -0.31
N THR A 56 -2.99 12.38 0.64
CA THR A 56 -2.19 13.48 1.19
C THR A 56 -1.40 14.23 0.11
N TYR A 57 -0.88 13.51 -0.89
CA TYR A 57 -0.06 14.11 -1.95
C TYR A 57 -0.78 14.25 -3.29
N ALA A 58 -2.07 13.91 -3.38
CA ALA A 58 -2.82 13.88 -4.64
C ALA A 58 -2.82 15.23 -5.38
N ASN A 59 -2.89 16.33 -4.63
CA ASN A 59 -3.03 17.70 -5.16
C ASN A 59 -1.76 18.54 -5.04
N VAL A 60 -0.62 17.92 -4.78
CA VAL A 60 0.66 18.61 -4.56
C VAL A 60 1.66 18.17 -5.62
N CYS A 61 2.43 19.12 -6.16
CA CYS A 61 3.61 18.75 -6.95
C CYS A 61 4.69 18.19 -6.01
N ILE A 62 5.03 16.90 -6.17
CA ILE A 62 5.99 16.24 -5.28
C ILE A 62 7.40 16.83 -5.34
N VAL A 63 7.79 17.37 -6.51
CA VAL A 63 9.06 18.08 -6.68
C VAL A 63 9.07 19.37 -5.86
N CYS A 64 8.04 20.20 -5.99
CA CYS A 64 7.90 21.42 -5.21
C CYS A 64 7.81 21.13 -3.70
N HIS A 65 7.07 20.09 -3.33
CA HIS A 65 6.94 19.64 -1.95
C HIS A 65 8.31 19.34 -1.31
N LEU A 66 9.15 18.56 -1.99
CA LEU A 66 10.51 18.25 -1.50
C LEU A 66 11.44 19.46 -1.52
N ALA A 67 11.21 20.41 -2.42
CA ALA A 67 11.92 21.69 -2.44
C ALA A 67 11.42 22.67 -1.35
N GLY A 68 10.39 22.33 -0.57
CA GLY A 68 9.79 23.21 0.42
C GLY A 68 8.98 24.36 -0.19
N VAL A 69 8.60 24.25 -1.46
CA VAL A 69 7.85 25.27 -2.21
C VAL A 69 6.37 24.89 -2.24
N ALA A 70 5.52 25.81 -1.77
CA ALA A 70 4.08 25.66 -1.91
C ALA A 70 3.69 25.76 -3.40
N SER A 71 3.13 24.68 -3.94
CA SER A 71 2.66 24.61 -5.33
C SER A 71 1.47 23.66 -5.44
N GLN A 72 0.55 23.97 -6.35
CA GLN A 72 -0.48 23.03 -6.76
C GLN A 72 0.12 21.91 -7.61
N MET A 73 -0.64 20.83 -7.80
CA MET A 73 -0.24 19.76 -8.73
C MET A 73 -0.08 20.31 -10.15
N HIS A 74 1.07 20.02 -10.75
CA HIS A 74 1.34 20.24 -12.16
C HIS A 74 2.21 19.09 -12.69
N PRO A 75 2.24 18.88 -14.02
CA PRO A 75 3.07 17.83 -14.59
C PRO A 75 4.54 18.01 -14.21
N SER A 76 5.21 16.91 -13.89
CA SER A 76 6.60 16.98 -13.43
C SER A 76 7.51 17.61 -14.49
N PHE A 77 7.30 17.40 -15.79
CA PHE A 77 8.16 17.95 -16.85
C PHE A 77 8.16 19.48 -16.97
N VAL A 78 7.19 20.18 -16.36
CA VAL A 78 7.12 21.65 -16.32
C VAL A 78 7.39 22.23 -14.93
N CYS A 79 7.82 21.41 -13.97
CA CYS A 79 8.05 21.89 -12.61
C CYS A 79 9.22 22.90 -12.58
N PRO A 80 9.00 24.12 -12.06
CA PRO A 80 10.07 25.12 -11.94
C PRO A 80 11.05 24.81 -10.79
N SER A 81 10.62 23.98 -9.82
CA SER A 81 11.40 23.62 -8.64
C SER A 81 12.33 22.42 -8.86
N TRP A 82 12.53 21.98 -10.11
CA TRP A 82 13.56 20.98 -10.38
C TRP A 82 14.93 21.53 -9.99
N PRO A 83 15.79 20.73 -9.34
CA PRO A 83 17.20 21.07 -9.19
C PRO A 83 17.81 21.31 -10.58
N SER A 84 18.70 22.28 -10.72
CA SER A 84 19.37 22.58 -12.00
C SER A 84 20.22 21.42 -12.53
N SER A 85 20.64 20.51 -11.66
CA SER A 85 21.29 19.24 -11.99
C SER A 85 20.33 18.19 -12.59
N PHE A 86 19.04 18.48 -12.64
CA PHE A 86 18.00 17.53 -12.98
C PHE A 86 17.23 17.92 -14.24
N ASN A 87 16.98 16.95 -15.12
CA ASN A 87 16.04 17.10 -16.23
C ASN A 87 15.00 15.97 -16.23
N TYR A 88 13.83 16.26 -16.78
CA TYR A 88 12.75 15.28 -16.92
C TYR A 88 13.17 13.99 -17.66
N THR A 89 14.14 14.08 -18.56
CA THR A 89 14.70 12.94 -19.29
C THR A 89 15.31 11.91 -18.35
N ASN A 90 16.03 12.33 -17.31
CA ASN A 90 16.59 11.44 -16.30
C ASN A 90 15.50 10.69 -15.53
N LEU A 91 14.41 11.39 -15.17
CA LEU A 91 13.24 10.77 -14.54
C LEU A 91 12.61 9.71 -15.47
N MET A 92 12.43 10.01 -16.75
CA MET A 92 11.87 9.06 -17.71
C MET A 92 12.78 7.84 -17.90
N HIS A 93 14.08 8.05 -18.08
CA HIS A 93 15.05 6.97 -18.18
C HIS A 93 15.06 6.09 -16.93
N TRP A 94 14.93 6.68 -15.76
CA TRP A 94 14.80 5.93 -14.51
C TRP A 94 13.51 5.12 -14.45
N ARG A 95 12.35 5.69 -14.81
CA ARG A 95 11.06 4.97 -14.82
C ARG A 95 11.10 3.73 -15.71
N LEU A 96 11.69 3.86 -16.90
CA LEU A 96 11.84 2.75 -17.84
C LEU A 96 12.74 1.63 -17.29
N LYS A 97 13.62 1.94 -16.34
CA LYS A 97 14.44 0.91 -15.70
C LYS A 97 13.67 0.11 -14.68
N ILE A 98 12.54 0.56 -14.15
CA ILE A 98 11.77 -0.21 -13.15
C ILE A 98 10.89 -1.24 -13.84
N THR A 99 11.21 -2.50 -13.63
CA THR A 99 10.45 -3.64 -14.14
C THR A 99 10.10 -4.55 -12.97
N TYR A 100 8.83 -4.92 -12.86
CA TYR A 100 8.35 -5.78 -11.79
C TYR A 100 8.34 -7.24 -12.26
N SER A 101 8.93 -8.11 -11.44
CA SER A 101 8.85 -9.56 -11.62
C SER A 101 7.49 -10.12 -11.17
N PRO A 102 7.14 -11.37 -11.57
CA PRO A 102 5.84 -11.98 -11.25
C PRO A 102 5.49 -12.09 -9.77
N TYR A 103 6.49 -12.04 -8.87
CA TYR A 103 6.28 -12.08 -7.43
C TYR A 103 5.81 -10.74 -6.84
N HIS A 104 5.83 -9.65 -7.60
CA HIS A 104 5.20 -8.40 -7.21
C HIS A 104 3.71 -8.48 -7.47
N ASN A 105 2.91 -8.24 -6.43
CA ASN A 105 1.45 -8.27 -6.54
C ASN A 105 0.95 -7.13 -7.42
N LYS A 106 0.76 -7.40 -8.71
CA LYS A 106 0.00 -6.58 -9.67
C LYS A 106 0.26 -5.07 -9.51
N ILE A 107 1.52 -4.64 -9.60
CA ILE A 107 1.88 -3.23 -9.49
C ILE A 107 1.81 -2.56 -10.85
N CYS A 108 1.23 -1.36 -10.90
CA CYS A 108 1.21 -0.58 -12.11
C CYS A 108 2.59 -0.02 -12.44
N PHE A 109 3.20 -0.47 -13.53
CA PHE A 109 4.49 0.05 -13.99
C PHE A 109 4.48 1.54 -14.36
N LYS A 110 3.28 2.14 -14.52
CA LYS A 110 3.13 3.57 -14.83
C LYS A 110 3.16 4.41 -13.57
N CYS A 111 2.26 4.17 -12.61
CA CYS A 111 2.16 4.99 -11.40
C CYS A 111 2.83 4.37 -10.16
N HIS A 112 3.32 3.13 -10.27
CA HIS A 112 3.91 2.34 -9.18
C HIS A 112 2.96 2.07 -8.01
N VAL A 113 1.66 2.29 -8.20
CA VAL A 113 0.60 1.96 -7.24
C VAL A 113 0.23 0.47 -7.38
N PRO A 114 0.09 -0.29 -6.28
CA PRO A 114 -0.37 -1.66 -6.33
C PRO A 114 -1.86 -1.77 -6.67
N GLN A 115 -2.28 -2.86 -7.32
CA GLN A 115 -3.70 -3.18 -7.57
C GLN A 115 -4.37 -3.92 -6.39
N SER A 116 -3.99 -3.67 -5.14
CA SER A 116 -4.49 -4.42 -3.96
C SER A 116 -6.02 -4.59 -3.99
N HIS A 117 -6.48 -5.76 -4.45
CA HIS A 117 -7.90 -6.10 -4.65
C HIS A 117 -8.71 -5.06 -5.45
N ASP A 118 -8.09 -4.44 -6.47
CA ASP A 118 -8.66 -3.36 -7.29
C ASP A 118 -9.08 -2.11 -6.49
N ALA A 119 -8.71 -2.03 -5.20
CA ALA A 119 -9.12 -0.96 -4.31
C ALA A 119 -8.22 0.29 -4.41
N LEU A 120 -6.98 0.14 -4.86
CA LEU A 120 -6.01 1.24 -4.97
C LEU A 120 -5.80 1.72 -6.41
N HIS A 121 -5.97 0.81 -7.37
CA HIS A 121 -5.82 1.10 -8.78
C HIS A 121 -6.72 0.14 -9.55
N PRO A 122 -7.52 0.62 -10.52
CA PRO A 122 -8.32 -0.27 -11.35
C PRO A 122 -7.42 -1.23 -12.15
N THR A 123 -7.97 -2.38 -12.57
CA THR A 123 -7.28 -3.29 -13.48
C THR A 123 -6.75 -2.53 -14.70
N PHE A 124 -5.51 -2.82 -15.11
CA PHE A 124 -4.73 -2.06 -16.11
C PHE A 124 -5.56 -1.67 -17.35
N ALA A 125 -6.12 -0.46 -17.35
CA ALA A 125 -6.74 0.12 -18.53
C ALA A 125 -5.64 0.64 -19.47
N LYS A 126 -5.87 0.56 -20.79
CA LYS A 126 -4.92 1.06 -21.80
C LYS A 126 -4.69 2.58 -21.61
N GLY A 127 -3.43 3.02 -21.65
CA GLY A 127 -3.04 4.44 -21.49
C GLY A 127 -2.53 4.86 -20.10
N ILE A 128 -1.76 5.96 -20.01
CA ILE A 128 -1.33 6.59 -18.74
C ILE A 128 -2.47 7.41 -18.11
N SER A 129 -3.41 7.88 -18.92
CA SER A 129 -4.59 8.66 -18.50
C SER A 129 -5.53 7.91 -17.54
N SER A 130 -5.37 6.60 -17.38
CA SER A 130 -6.13 5.80 -16.43
C SER A 130 -5.51 5.74 -15.03
N CYS A 131 -4.29 6.26 -14.86
CA CYS A 131 -3.63 6.34 -13.57
C CYS A 131 -3.97 7.65 -12.89
N GLU A 132 -4.48 7.60 -11.66
CA GLU A 132 -4.76 8.79 -10.84
C GLU A 132 -3.46 9.44 -10.33
N PHE A 133 -2.43 8.64 -10.04
CA PHE A 133 -1.17 9.09 -9.41
C PHE A 133 0.09 8.88 -10.28
N PRO A 134 0.11 9.27 -11.58
CA PRO A 134 1.20 8.94 -12.50
C PRO A 134 2.51 9.68 -12.20
N ASN A 135 2.45 10.77 -11.42
CA ASN A 135 3.57 11.66 -11.13
C ASN A 135 3.94 11.69 -9.62
N LEU A 136 3.50 10.69 -8.86
CA LEU A 136 3.69 10.65 -7.41
C LEU A 136 4.80 9.69 -6.98
N ILE A 137 4.51 8.39 -6.86
CA ILE A 137 5.42 7.40 -6.24
C ILE A 137 6.75 7.33 -7.00
N GLY A 138 6.68 7.29 -8.33
CA GLY A 138 7.86 7.20 -9.18
C GLY A 138 8.81 8.38 -8.96
N PRO A 139 8.38 9.61 -9.30
CA PRO A 139 9.18 10.81 -9.08
C PRO A 139 9.64 10.99 -7.63
N LEU A 140 8.80 10.66 -6.64
CA LEU A 140 9.19 10.71 -5.23
C LEU A 140 10.39 9.81 -4.95
N ALA A 141 10.32 8.54 -5.32
CA ALA A 141 11.40 7.58 -5.06
C ALA A 141 12.72 8.03 -5.67
N PHE A 142 12.67 8.56 -6.90
CA PHE A 142 13.85 9.11 -7.55
C PHE A 142 14.42 10.31 -6.78
N LEU A 143 13.57 11.28 -6.41
CA LEU A 143 13.99 12.48 -5.69
C LEU A 143 14.55 12.18 -4.29
N LEU A 144 13.99 11.19 -3.60
CA LEU A 144 14.52 10.73 -2.31
C LEU A 144 15.91 10.12 -2.47
N TYR A 145 16.16 9.37 -3.54
CA TYR A 145 17.49 8.87 -3.85
C TYR A 145 18.45 10.01 -4.22
N ASP A 146 18.02 11.00 -5.02
CA ASP A 146 18.88 12.11 -5.46
C ASP A 146 19.29 13.03 -4.30
N SER A 147 18.38 13.27 -3.36
CA SER A 147 18.66 14.05 -2.15
C SER A 147 19.53 13.27 -1.16
N ALA A 148 20.77 13.71 -0.94
CA ALA A 148 21.67 13.07 0.02
C ALA A 148 21.08 12.99 1.44
N VAL A 149 20.29 13.99 1.85
CA VAL A 149 19.63 14.03 3.17
C VAL A 149 18.55 12.96 3.26
N TRP A 150 17.64 12.91 2.30
CA TRP A 150 16.55 11.93 2.32
C TRP A 150 17.05 10.52 2.07
N ARG A 151 18.02 10.35 1.17
CA ARG A 151 18.69 9.07 0.92
C ARG A 151 19.32 8.53 2.19
N GLY A 152 20.09 9.33 2.92
CA GLY A 152 20.73 8.90 4.17
C GLY A 152 19.72 8.46 5.24
N LYS A 153 18.59 9.18 5.40
CA LYS A 153 17.51 8.77 6.31
C LYS A 153 16.85 7.46 5.88
N ALA A 154 16.59 7.29 4.58
CA ALA A 154 15.97 6.08 4.05
C ALA A 154 16.91 4.87 4.20
N GLU A 155 18.18 5.03 3.85
CA GLU A 155 19.24 4.04 4.02
C GLU A 155 19.34 3.57 5.47
N GLN A 156 19.30 4.52 6.43
CA GLN A 156 19.27 4.20 7.85
C GLN A 156 18.02 3.40 8.24
N HIS A 157 16.84 3.79 7.76
CA HIS A 157 15.57 3.11 8.06
C HIS A 157 15.54 1.68 7.52
N PHE A 158 15.97 1.48 6.26
CA PHE A 158 15.94 0.18 5.60
C PHE A 158 17.18 -0.69 5.88
N GLY A 159 18.20 -0.16 6.56
CA GLY A 159 19.45 -0.88 6.85
C GLY A 159 20.24 -1.20 5.58
N LEU A 160 20.24 -0.30 4.60
CA LEU A 160 20.86 -0.47 3.29
C LEU A 160 21.78 0.70 2.96
N GLN A 161 22.62 0.53 1.94
CA GLN A 161 23.42 1.61 1.35
C GLN A 161 23.18 1.59 -0.16
N TRP A 162 22.81 2.73 -0.73
CA TRP A 162 22.52 2.91 -2.14
C TRP A 162 23.58 3.80 -2.78
N GLU A 163 24.82 3.31 -2.77
CA GLU A 163 26.00 4.03 -3.30
C GLU A 163 25.83 4.42 -4.78
N THR A 164 25.06 3.63 -5.52
CA THR A 164 24.77 3.90 -6.94
C THR A 164 23.29 3.76 -7.24
N LEU A 165 22.85 4.45 -8.29
CA LEU A 165 21.47 4.39 -8.76
C LEU A 165 21.10 2.97 -9.19
N THR A 166 22.06 2.20 -9.69
CA THR A 166 21.86 0.78 -10.03
C THR A 166 21.52 -0.05 -8.81
N ILE A 167 22.22 0.15 -7.68
CA ILE A 167 21.93 -0.55 -6.42
C ILE A 167 20.52 -0.19 -5.93
N PHE A 168 20.17 1.10 -5.95
CA PHE A 168 18.83 1.56 -5.58
C PHE A 168 17.72 0.96 -6.46
N ILE A 169 17.92 0.96 -7.78
CA ILE A 169 16.97 0.36 -8.73
C ILE A 169 16.84 -1.15 -8.49
N ASN A 170 17.95 -1.85 -8.24
CA ASN A 170 17.92 -3.28 -7.95
C ASN A 170 17.13 -3.55 -6.68
N TRP A 171 17.32 -2.75 -5.62
CA TRP A 171 16.51 -2.85 -4.42
C TRP A 171 15.02 -2.58 -4.68
N ILE A 172 14.66 -1.55 -5.44
CA ILE A 172 13.26 -1.26 -5.80
C ILE A 172 12.56 -2.48 -6.44
N LYS A 173 13.29 -3.23 -7.25
CA LYS A 173 12.80 -4.41 -7.98
C LYS A 173 12.92 -5.71 -7.21
N ASP A 174 13.62 -5.73 -6.09
CA ASP A 174 13.82 -6.94 -5.33
C ASP A 174 12.55 -7.33 -4.58
N ARG A 175 12.58 -8.48 -3.91
CA ARG A 175 11.49 -8.95 -3.07
C ARG A 175 11.07 -7.84 -2.09
N PRO A 176 9.76 -7.62 -1.91
CA PRO A 176 9.27 -6.60 -1.00
C PRO A 176 9.76 -6.86 0.43
N VAL A 177 10.17 -5.79 1.11
CA VAL A 177 10.31 -5.80 2.57
C VAL A 177 9.02 -6.27 3.23
N GLN A 178 9.15 -6.95 4.37
CA GLN A 178 8.03 -7.59 5.05
C GLN A 178 6.88 -6.61 5.31
N GLY A 179 5.66 -7.00 4.93
CA GLY A 179 4.46 -6.18 5.12
C GLY A 179 4.13 -5.22 3.98
N HIS A 180 4.97 -5.14 2.94
CA HIS A 180 4.73 -4.30 1.78
C HIS A 180 4.55 -5.10 0.48
N GLU A 181 3.92 -4.48 -0.51
CA GLU A 181 3.71 -5.10 -1.83
C GLU A 181 4.89 -4.85 -2.80
N SER A 182 5.71 -3.84 -2.54
CA SER A 182 7.03 -3.60 -3.18
C SER A 182 7.91 -2.70 -2.33
N ASN A 183 9.20 -2.66 -2.65
CA ASN A 183 10.14 -1.76 -2.02
C ASN A 183 9.89 -0.28 -2.36
N ILE A 184 9.40 0.03 -3.57
CA ILE A 184 9.05 1.42 -3.90
C ILE A 184 7.83 1.91 -3.10
N THR A 185 6.85 1.05 -2.83
CA THR A 185 5.71 1.42 -1.98
C THR A 185 6.09 1.43 -0.50
N ALA A 186 7.05 0.60 -0.08
CA ALA A 186 7.63 0.70 1.25
C ALA A 186 8.33 2.05 1.46
N LEU A 187 9.16 2.47 0.51
CA LEU A 187 9.81 3.79 0.53
C LEU A 187 8.79 4.92 0.58
N PHE A 188 7.73 4.83 -0.24
CA PHE A 188 6.66 5.82 -0.26
C PHE A 188 5.95 5.95 1.10
N LEU A 189 5.55 4.81 1.69
CA LEU A 189 4.85 4.80 2.97
C LEU A 189 5.74 5.21 4.14
N TRP A 190 7.02 4.87 4.10
CA TRP A 190 8.00 5.37 5.07
C TRP A 190 8.11 6.89 5.00
N TYR A 191 8.30 7.46 3.80
CA TYR A 191 8.35 8.92 3.62
C TYR A 191 7.08 9.61 4.11
N TYR A 192 5.92 9.00 3.84
CA TYR A 192 4.65 9.48 4.36
C TYR A 192 4.64 9.53 5.89
N GLY A 193 5.11 8.47 6.57
CA GLY A 193 5.23 8.45 8.04
C GLY A 193 6.19 9.50 8.59
N GLU A 194 7.35 9.69 7.96
CA GLU A 194 8.34 10.69 8.38
C GLU A 194 7.83 12.14 8.27
N THR A 195 7.02 12.42 7.25
CA THR A 195 6.49 13.77 7.01
C THR A 195 5.12 14.01 7.63
N ASN A 196 4.48 12.97 8.18
CA ASN A 196 3.18 13.04 8.86
C ASN A 196 3.22 12.25 10.19
N PRO A 197 4.11 12.61 11.14
CA PRO A 197 4.35 11.81 12.36
C PRO A 197 3.18 11.81 13.36
N SER A 198 2.13 12.59 13.12
CA SER A 198 1.00 12.81 14.03
C SER A 198 -0.34 12.20 13.55
N GLN A 199 -0.32 11.28 12.58
CA GLN A 199 -1.52 10.61 12.02
C GLN A 199 -1.52 9.09 12.18
#